data_AF-A0A928Y2X4-F1
#
_entry.id   AF-A0A928Y2X4-F1
#
_cell.length_a   1.000
_cell.length_b   1.000
_cell.length_c   1.000
_cell.angle_alpha   90.00
_cell.angle_beta   90.00
_cell.angle_gamma   90.00
#
_symmetry.space_group_name_H-M   'P 1'
#
loop_
_entity.id
_entity.type
_entity.pdbx_description
1 polymer ?
#
loop_
_entity_poly.entity_id
_entity_poly.type
_entity_poly.pdbx_seq_one_letter_code
_entity_poly.pdbx_strand_id
1 'polypeptide(L)'
;MNAHRLSTALAACAAAAVGVATAVVAVAQAGKPYASGNAAAGMVLADKACNACHARLHDGNATRIYTRPDRRVKTPSQLAAQVAYCNTQLGLSYFPEEEADLALYLDREYYRFP
;
A
#
# COMPACT_ATOMS: atom_id res chain seq x y z
N MET A 1 52.87 -59.38 34.76
CA MET A 1 53.03 -58.67 33.48
C MET A 1 51.80 -58.95 32.64
N ASN A 2 51.15 -57.89 32.12
CA ASN A 2 49.97 -57.87 31.23
C ASN A 2 48.63 -58.38 31.80
N ALA A 3 47.49 -57.73 31.59
CA ALA A 3 47.16 -56.49 30.89
C ALA A 3 45.82 -55.95 31.42
N HIS A 4 45.76 -54.63 31.61
CA HIS A 4 44.54 -53.87 31.81
C HIS A 4 43.68 -53.87 30.55
N ARG A 5 42.37 -54.10 30.68
CA ARG A 5 41.36 -53.64 29.70
C ARG A 5 40.17 -53.06 30.44
N LEU A 6 40.21 -51.74 30.64
CA LEU A 6 39.03 -50.94 30.98
C LEU A 6 38.08 -50.96 29.78
N SER A 7 36.84 -51.39 30.01
CA SER A 7 35.75 -51.28 29.02
C SER A 7 34.91 -50.06 29.37
N THR A 8 35.15 -48.96 28.67
CA THR A 8 34.33 -47.75 28.69
C THR A 8 33.09 -47.99 27.83
N ALA A 9 31.92 -48.05 28.46
CA ALA A 9 30.64 -48.04 27.74
C ALA A 9 30.42 -46.64 27.15
N LEU A 10 30.33 -46.57 25.82
CA LEU A 10 30.02 -45.35 25.06
C LEU A 10 28.65 -44.80 25.46
N ALA A 11 28.62 -43.53 25.84
CA ALA A 11 27.40 -42.73 25.97
C ALA A 11 26.70 -42.63 24.61
N ALA A 12 25.38 -42.86 24.61
CA ALA A 12 24.54 -42.67 23.44
C ALA A 12 24.42 -41.17 23.11
N CYS A 13 24.97 -40.75 21.97
CA CYS A 13 24.66 -39.46 21.37
C CYS A 13 23.20 -39.47 20.88
N ALA A 14 22.30 -38.84 21.63
CA ALA A 14 21.01 -38.45 21.10
C ALA A 14 21.23 -37.42 19.99
N ALA A 15 21.05 -37.83 18.73
CA ALA A 15 21.05 -36.92 17.60
C ALA A 15 19.84 -35.99 17.71
N ALA A 16 20.08 -34.73 18.11
CA ALA A 16 19.10 -33.68 18.02
C ALA A 16 18.82 -33.39 16.54
N ALA A 17 17.68 -33.87 16.05
CA ALA A 17 17.17 -33.47 14.74
C ALA A 17 16.80 -31.98 14.80
N VAL A 18 17.68 -31.13 14.29
CA VAL A 18 17.40 -29.69 14.09
C VAL A 18 16.41 -29.58 12.94
N GLY A 19 15.12 -29.64 13.25
CA GLY A 19 14.06 -29.28 12.33
C GLY A 19 14.10 -27.78 12.07
N VAL A 20 14.49 -27.36 10.87
CA VAL A 20 14.35 -25.97 10.42
C VAL A 20 12.86 -25.70 10.22
N ALA A 21 12.20 -25.17 11.25
CA ALA A 21 10.83 -24.69 11.15
C ALA A 21 10.83 -23.38 10.34
N THR A 22 10.41 -23.44 9.07
CA THR A 22 10.15 -22.24 8.27
C THR A 22 8.90 -21.55 8.82
N ALA A 23 9.09 -20.47 9.58
CA ALA A 23 8.00 -19.61 10.01
C ALA A 23 7.43 -18.86 8.79
N VAL A 24 6.17 -19.14 8.45
CA VAL A 24 5.43 -18.37 7.45
C VAL A 24 4.98 -17.07 8.12
N VAL A 25 5.59 -15.94 7.74
CA VAL A 25 5.15 -14.62 8.20
C VAL A 25 3.96 -14.19 7.34
N ALA A 26 2.76 -14.19 7.93
CA ALA A 26 1.59 -13.60 7.29
C ALA A 26 1.72 -12.07 7.32
N VAL A 27 1.87 -11.46 6.14
CA VAL A 27 1.84 -10.00 6.01
C VAL A 27 0.37 -9.57 5.93
N ALA A 28 -0.11 -8.87 6.95
CA ALA A 28 -1.45 -8.28 6.91
C ALA A 28 -1.49 -7.17 5.84
N GLN A 29 -2.35 -7.30 4.84
CA GLN A 29 -2.61 -6.21 3.89
C GLN A 29 -3.45 -5.15 4.60
N ALA A 30 -2.87 -3.97 4.83
CA ALA A 30 -3.65 -2.83 5.29
C ALA A 30 -4.73 -2.51 4.23
N GLY A 31 -5.98 -2.39 4.67
CA GLY A 31 -7.08 -1.97 3.80
C GLY A 31 -6.84 -0.57 3.22
N LYS A 32 -7.58 -0.24 2.16
CA LYS A 32 -7.51 1.09 1.54
C LYS A 32 -7.94 2.17 2.55
N PRO A 33 -7.13 3.22 2.81
CA PRO A 33 -7.45 4.23 3.83
C PRO A 33 -8.77 4.99 3.59
N TYR A 34 -9.25 5.01 2.35
CA TYR A 34 -10.45 5.71 1.89
C TYR A 34 -11.61 4.75 1.55
N ALA A 35 -11.56 3.50 2.01
CA ALA A 35 -12.54 2.47 1.64
C ALA A 35 -14.00 2.84 1.99
N SER A 36 -14.19 3.68 3.02
CA SER A 36 -15.50 4.15 3.48
C SER A 36 -16.04 5.37 2.71
N GLY A 37 -15.30 5.90 1.73
CA GLY A 37 -15.73 7.07 0.98
C GLY A 37 -16.96 6.86 0.09
N ASN A 38 -17.46 7.95 -0.46
CA ASN A 38 -18.52 8.04 -1.45
C ASN A 38 -17.97 8.49 -2.80
N ALA A 39 -17.76 7.54 -3.71
CA ALA A 39 -17.20 7.82 -5.02
C ALA A 39 -18.04 8.79 -5.87
N ALA A 40 -19.37 8.84 -5.69
CA ALA A 40 -20.20 9.78 -6.42
C ALA A 40 -19.98 11.23 -5.96
N ALA A 41 -19.82 11.44 -4.66
CA ALA A 41 -19.43 12.75 -4.12
C ALA A 41 -18.00 13.12 -4.57
N GLY A 42 -17.07 12.17 -4.54
CA GLY A 42 -15.70 12.36 -5.01
C GLY A 42 -15.58 12.79 -6.47
N MET A 43 -16.42 12.26 -7.36
CA MET A 43 -16.50 12.69 -8.76
C MET A 43 -16.82 14.19 -8.88
N VAL A 44 -17.82 14.65 -8.13
CA VAL A 44 -18.22 16.07 -8.12
C VAL A 44 -17.09 16.97 -7.63
N LEU A 45 -16.35 16.54 -6.60
CA LEU A 45 -15.19 17.28 -6.09
C LEU A 45 -14.05 17.35 -7.11
N ALA A 46 -13.76 16.23 -7.79
CA ALA A 46 -12.73 16.17 -8.83
C ALA A 46 -13.01 17.14 -9.98
N ASP A 47 -14.26 17.16 -10.45
CA ASP A 47 -14.71 18.03 -11.53
C ASP A 47 -14.67 19.51 -11.15
N LYS A 48 -15.03 19.83 -9.90
CA LYS A 48 -15.06 21.19 -9.39
C LYS A 48 -13.66 21.79 -9.21
N ALA A 49 -12.68 21.02 -8.72
CA ALA A 49 -11.46 21.59 -8.17
C ALA A 49 -10.14 21.00 -8.72
N CYS A 50 -10.11 19.75 -9.17
CA CYS A 50 -8.87 19.08 -9.56
C CYS A 50 -8.54 19.25 -11.04
N ASN A 51 -9.56 19.17 -11.90
CA ASN A 51 -9.38 19.07 -13.35
C ASN A 51 -8.69 20.30 -13.97
N ALA A 52 -8.96 21.51 -13.47
CA ALA A 52 -8.37 22.73 -14.01
C ALA A 52 -6.84 22.77 -13.88
N CYS A 53 -6.32 22.37 -12.72
CA CYS A 53 -4.87 22.29 -12.51
C CYS A 53 -4.27 21.16 -13.35
N HIS A 54 -4.90 19.99 -13.35
CA HIS A 54 -4.39 18.84 -14.12
C HIS A 54 -4.35 19.10 -15.62
N ALA A 55 -5.38 19.74 -16.18
CA ALA A 55 -5.42 20.14 -17.58
C ALA A 55 -4.27 21.11 -17.92
N ARG A 56 -3.98 22.09 -17.06
CA ARG A 56 -2.85 23.03 -17.25
C ARG A 56 -1.49 22.33 -17.25
N LEU A 57 -1.33 21.27 -16.45
CA LEU A 57 -0.09 20.49 -16.37
C LEU A 57 0.09 19.49 -17.52
N HIS A 58 -0.99 19.18 -18.25
CA HIS A 58 -1.03 18.11 -19.23
C HIS A 58 -1.77 18.50 -20.50
N ASP A 59 -1.42 19.65 -21.08
CA ASP A 59 -1.82 20.05 -22.43
C ASP A 59 -3.35 20.01 -22.66
N GLY A 60 -4.11 20.39 -21.64
CA GLY A 60 -5.58 20.41 -21.66
C GLY A 60 -6.24 19.09 -21.24
N ASN A 61 -5.49 18.00 -21.05
CA ASN A 61 -6.03 16.71 -20.64
C ASN A 61 -5.91 16.50 -19.11
N ALA A 62 -7.01 16.79 -18.41
CA ALA A 62 -7.08 16.64 -16.94
C ALA A 62 -6.85 15.21 -16.44
N THR A 63 -7.22 14.19 -17.21
CA THR A 63 -7.13 12.79 -16.74
C THR A 63 -5.75 12.18 -16.98
N ARG A 64 -4.91 12.81 -17.81
CA ARG A 64 -3.56 12.32 -18.15
C ARG A 64 -2.67 12.13 -16.92
N ILE A 65 -2.86 12.93 -15.87
CA ILE A 65 -2.11 12.78 -14.62
C ILE A 65 -2.32 11.41 -13.97
N TYR A 66 -3.52 10.83 -14.11
CA TYR A 66 -3.90 9.55 -13.52
C TYR A 66 -3.58 8.36 -14.43
N THR A 67 -3.53 8.56 -15.74
CA THR A 67 -3.45 7.48 -16.74
C THR A 67 -2.08 7.31 -17.37
N ARG A 68 -1.17 8.29 -17.25
CA ARG A 68 0.19 8.22 -17.81
C ARG A 68 0.99 7.02 -17.27
N PRO A 69 1.78 6.31 -18.09
CA PRO A 69 2.51 5.11 -17.69
C PRO A 69 3.46 5.33 -16.50
N ASP A 70 4.11 6.50 -16.46
CA ASP A 70 5.05 6.91 -15.43
C ASP A 70 4.39 7.68 -14.28
N ARG A 71 3.08 7.46 -14.02
CA ARG A 71 2.37 8.07 -12.87
C ARG A 71 3.07 7.74 -11.55
N ARG A 72 3.22 8.71 -10.65
CA ARG A 72 3.98 8.58 -9.39
C ARG A 72 3.24 7.83 -8.30
N VAL A 73 1.91 7.93 -8.27
CA VAL A 73 1.06 7.26 -7.29
C VAL A 73 0.88 5.80 -7.67
N LYS A 74 1.35 4.90 -6.82
CA LYS A 74 1.39 3.44 -7.05
C LYS A 74 0.69 2.62 -5.96
N THR A 75 0.26 3.23 -4.85
CA THR A 75 -0.43 2.53 -3.76
C THR A 75 -1.64 3.32 -3.24
N PRO A 76 -2.61 2.66 -2.55
CA PRO A 76 -3.73 3.35 -1.91
C PRO A 76 -3.28 4.47 -0.95
N SER A 77 -2.30 4.22 -0.08
CA SER A 77 -1.81 5.23 0.85
C SER A 77 -1.17 6.43 0.13
N GLN A 78 -0.47 6.19 -0.99
CA GLN A 78 0.07 7.27 -1.80
C GLN A 78 -1.03 8.09 -2.47
N LEU A 79 -2.14 7.46 -2.89
CA LEU A 79 -3.28 8.18 -3.46
C LEU A 79 -3.94 9.07 -2.42
N ALA A 80 -4.20 8.57 -1.22
CA ALA A 80 -4.76 9.35 -0.12
C ALA A 80 -3.86 10.56 0.20
N ALA A 81 -2.55 10.34 0.34
CA ALA A 81 -1.59 11.41 0.60
C ALA A 81 -1.51 12.43 -0.55
N GLN A 82 -1.60 11.98 -1.79
CA GLN A 82 -1.60 12.87 -2.96
C GLN A 82 -2.85 13.74 -3.01
N VAL A 83 -4.02 13.20 -2.65
CA VAL A 83 -5.27 13.96 -2.56
C VAL A 83 -5.18 15.03 -1.46
N ALA A 84 -4.71 14.67 -0.28
CA ALA A 84 -4.51 15.62 0.82
C ALA A 84 -3.53 16.74 0.46
N TYR A 85 -2.45 16.40 -0.24
CA TYR A 85 -1.50 17.38 -0.77
C TYR A 85 -2.19 18.33 -1.77
N CYS A 86 -2.99 17.81 -2.70
CA CYS A 86 -3.70 18.64 -3.68
C CYS A 86 -4.74 19.56 -3.01
N ASN A 87 -5.49 19.05 -2.01
CA ASN A 87 -6.40 19.85 -1.20
C ASN A 87 -5.69 21.05 -0.58
N THR A 88 -4.54 20.80 0.07
CA THR A 88 -3.71 21.84 0.69
C THR A 88 -3.15 22.81 -0.35
N GLN A 89 -2.59 22.30 -1.44
CA GLN A 89 -1.94 23.11 -2.48
C GLN A 89 -2.90 24.07 -3.19
N LEU A 90 -4.17 23.68 -3.27
CA LEU A 90 -5.25 24.46 -3.88
C LEU A 90 -6.08 25.25 -2.86
N GLY A 91 -5.82 25.09 -1.54
CA GLY A 91 -6.54 25.78 -0.48
C GLY A 91 -8.03 25.45 -0.40
N LEU A 92 -8.43 24.22 -0.74
CA LEU A 92 -9.85 23.85 -0.89
C LEU A 92 -10.58 23.64 0.44
N SER A 93 -9.83 23.48 1.53
CA SER A 93 -10.35 23.23 2.88
C SER A 93 -11.27 22.00 2.96
N TYR A 94 -11.02 20.99 2.13
CA TYR A 94 -11.76 19.73 2.23
C TYR A 94 -11.45 19.02 3.55
N PHE A 95 -12.48 18.46 4.15
CA PHE A 95 -12.38 17.61 5.33
C PHE A 95 -11.86 16.20 4.95
N PRO A 96 -11.36 15.42 5.92
CA PRO A 96 -10.85 14.07 5.65
C PRO A 96 -11.85 13.15 4.93
N GLU A 97 -13.15 13.30 5.18
CA GLU A 97 -14.21 12.54 4.52
C GLU A 97 -14.31 12.88 3.03
N GLU A 98 -14.22 14.16 2.67
CA GLU A 98 -14.22 14.61 1.28
C GLU A 98 -12.95 14.17 0.53
N GLU A 99 -11.81 14.17 1.21
CA GLU A 99 -10.57 13.59 0.67
C GLU A 99 -10.70 12.08 0.42
N ALA A 100 -11.36 11.36 1.32
CA ALA A 100 -11.62 9.93 1.16
C ALA A 100 -12.61 9.66 0.01
N ASP A 101 -13.66 10.47 -0.12
CA ASP A 101 -14.61 10.41 -1.25
C ASP A 101 -13.88 10.56 -2.58
N LEU A 102 -13.03 11.58 -2.68
CA LEU A 102 -12.22 11.86 -3.86
C LEU A 102 -11.22 10.74 -4.16
N ALA A 103 -10.48 10.27 -3.14
CA ALA A 103 -9.53 9.18 -3.31
C ALA A 103 -10.22 7.87 -3.74
N LEU A 104 -11.40 7.55 -3.20
CA LEU A 104 -12.17 6.38 -3.60
C LEU A 104 -12.65 6.48 -5.04
N TYR A 105 -13.14 7.64 -5.46
CA TYR A 105 -13.51 7.90 -6.85
C TYR A 105 -12.33 7.66 -7.79
N LEU A 106 -11.19 8.30 -7.51
CA LEU A 106 -10.00 8.18 -8.35
C LEU A 106 -9.48 6.75 -8.40
N ASP A 107 -9.53 6.03 -7.28
CA ASP A 107 -9.14 4.63 -7.25
C ASP A 107 -10.02 3.77 -8.16
N ARG A 108 -11.35 3.88 -8.04
CA ARG A 108 -12.29 3.10 -8.87
C ARG A 108 -12.14 3.40 -10.35
N GLU A 109 -11.98 4.67 -10.71
CA GLU A 109 -11.98 5.10 -12.10
C GLU A 109 -10.63 4.87 -12.81
N TYR A 110 -9.51 5.18 -12.13
CA TYR A 110 -8.20 5.27 -12.77
C TYR A 110 -7.15 4.32 -12.21
N TYR A 111 -7.11 4.08 -10.90
CA TYR A 111 -6.00 3.32 -10.30
C TYR A 111 -6.28 1.82 -10.25
N ARG A 112 -7.49 1.44 -9.82
CA ARG A 112 -7.96 0.06 -9.63
C ARG A 112 -7.00 -0.75 -8.76
N PHE A 113 -6.58 -0.17 -7.63
CA PHE A 113 -5.72 -0.89 -6.69
C PHE A 113 -6.42 -2.18 -6.20
N PRO A 114 -5.65 -3.25 -5.92
CA PRO A 114 -6.20 -4.47 -5.34
C PRO A 114 -6.78 -4.24 -3.94
#